data_AF-A4BK98-F1
#
_entry.id   AF-A4BK98-F1
#
_cell.length_a   1.000
_cell.length_b   1.000
_cell.length_c   1.000
_cell.angle_alpha   90.00
_cell.angle_beta   90.00
_cell.angle_gamma   90.00
#
_symmetry.space_group_name_H-M   'P 1'
#
loop_
_entity.id
_entity.type
_entity.pdbx_description
1 polymer ?
#
loop_
_entity_poly.entity_id
_entity_poly.type
_entity_poly.pdbx_seq_one_letter_code
_entity_poly.pdbx_strand_id
1 'polypeptide(L)'
;MTIRTPAVAGTLYEADTQRLLVQMENWLESAPVKTTQSTPKVLIAPHSGFHYSGESAARAYQTLNAVYDRIRRVILLGPAHRTTVDHLVLPEDDVFATPLGQVPLDKTAVNWLRRQPGVITDNTLHAPEHSLEMQLPFLQTALEDFFLVPIIVGQVDPDLVADILDALWLGDDSLIVVSTGLSRKLTQADAEAQDRRTADRILELDPSLSYTEACGYSALNGALTWARRQGLHGQELQLTTSADRGGNQDSVRGFGSFVLG
;
A
#
# COMPACT_ATOMS: atom_id res chain seq x y z
N MET A 1 -21.72 5.78 13.78
CA MET A 1 -20.88 5.06 12.81
C MET A 1 -20.63 6.01 11.66
N THR A 2 -19.41 6.55 11.55
CA THR A 2 -18.98 7.47 10.48
C THR A 2 -18.30 6.70 9.35
N ILE A 3 -18.45 7.16 8.11
CA ILE A 3 -18.03 6.44 6.90
C ILE A 3 -17.14 7.36 6.06
N ARG A 4 -15.91 6.91 5.79
CA ARG A 4 -15.08 7.51 4.73
C ARG A 4 -15.55 6.98 3.38
N THR A 5 -16.24 7.82 2.61
CA THR A 5 -16.68 7.50 1.25
C THR A 5 -15.51 7.42 0.26
N PRO A 6 -15.60 6.62 -0.81
CA PRO A 6 -14.56 6.58 -1.82
C PRO A 6 -14.42 7.93 -2.54
N ALA A 7 -13.19 8.41 -2.67
CA ALA A 7 -12.87 9.69 -3.29
C ALA A 7 -12.61 9.57 -4.80
N VAL A 8 -12.24 8.37 -5.27
CA VAL A 8 -11.75 8.18 -6.65
C VAL A 8 -12.43 7.03 -7.42
N ALA A 9 -13.48 6.41 -6.86
CA ALA A 9 -14.36 5.51 -7.59
C ALA A 9 -14.94 6.21 -8.83
N GLY A 10 -14.90 5.53 -9.98
CA GLY A 10 -15.31 6.08 -11.28
C GLY A 10 -14.27 6.97 -11.97
N THR A 11 -13.12 7.22 -11.33
CA THR A 11 -12.02 8.02 -11.93
C THR A 11 -10.71 7.25 -11.99
N LEU A 12 -10.28 6.63 -10.89
CA LEU A 12 -9.06 5.82 -10.84
C LEU A 12 -9.34 4.31 -10.88
N TYR A 13 -10.57 3.89 -10.58
CA TYR A 13 -11.06 2.51 -10.68
C TYR A 13 -12.58 2.50 -10.94
N GLU A 14 -13.15 1.35 -11.29
CA GLU A 14 -14.58 1.20 -11.62
C GLU A 14 -15.50 1.57 -10.44
N ALA A 15 -16.53 2.38 -10.68
CA ALA A 15 -17.56 2.67 -9.67
C ALA A 15 -18.65 1.59 -9.60
N ASP A 16 -18.80 0.78 -10.66
CA ASP A 16 -19.76 -0.32 -10.71
C ASP A 16 -19.20 -1.54 -9.98
N THR A 17 -19.94 -2.03 -8.97
CA THR A 17 -19.53 -3.15 -8.12
C THR A 17 -19.18 -4.41 -8.90
N GLN A 18 -20.00 -4.78 -9.89
CA GLN A 18 -19.81 -6.04 -10.63
C GLN A 18 -18.60 -5.95 -11.56
N ARG A 19 -18.43 -4.83 -12.27
CA ARG A 19 -17.24 -4.59 -13.10
C ARG A 19 -15.96 -4.55 -12.29
N LEU A 20 -15.99 -3.89 -11.13
CA LEU A 20 -14.83 -3.82 -10.24
C LEU A 20 -14.46 -5.20 -9.72
N LEU A 21 -15.43 -5.98 -9.24
CA LEU A 21 -15.20 -7.33 -8.71
C LEU A 21 -14.59 -8.24 -9.78
N VAL A 22 -15.21 -8.32 -10.97
CA VAL A 22 -14.70 -9.13 -12.08
C VAL A 22 -13.29 -8.69 -12.49
N GLN A 23 -12.98 -7.39 -12.47
CA GLN A 23 -11.64 -6.91 -12.75
C GLN A 23 -10.63 -7.36 -11.68
N MET A 24 -10.98 -7.29 -10.39
CA MET A 24 -10.10 -7.75 -9.29
C MET A 24 -9.85 -9.25 -9.36
N GLU A 25 -10.91 -10.06 -9.52
CA GLU A 25 -10.83 -11.52 -9.64
C GLU A 25 -9.93 -11.92 -10.81
N ASN A 26 -10.15 -11.35 -12.00
CA ASN A 26 -9.32 -11.64 -13.17
C ASN A 26 -7.85 -11.31 -12.95
N TRP A 27 -7.52 -10.19 -12.30
CA TRP A 27 -6.12 -9.82 -12.04
C TRP A 27 -5.46 -10.69 -10.98
N LEU A 28 -6.19 -11.09 -9.94
CA LEU A 28 -5.69 -11.99 -8.91
C LEU A 28 -5.50 -13.42 -9.44
N GLU A 29 -6.44 -13.92 -10.26
CA GLU A 29 -6.36 -15.25 -10.88
C GLU A 29 -5.29 -15.34 -11.97
N SER A 30 -5.15 -14.31 -12.81
CA SER A 30 -4.15 -14.29 -13.89
C SER A 30 -2.73 -14.01 -13.40
N ALA A 31 -2.56 -13.71 -12.11
CA ALA A 31 -1.23 -13.54 -11.56
C ALA A 31 -0.45 -14.86 -11.58
N PRO A 32 0.77 -14.90 -12.15
CA PRO A 32 1.62 -16.06 -12.03
C PRO A 32 1.96 -16.25 -10.56
N VAL A 33 1.68 -17.45 -10.05
CA VAL A 33 2.04 -17.86 -8.70
C VAL A 33 3.57 -17.92 -8.63
N LYS A 34 4.18 -16.85 -8.14
CA LYS A 34 5.58 -16.91 -7.70
C LYS A 34 5.55 -17.55 -6.33
N THR A 35 6.17 -18.72 -6.19
CA THR A 35 6.36 -19.36 -4.89
C THR A 35 7.09 -18.37 -3.99
N THR A 36 6.41 -17.88 -2.95
CA THR A 36 7.09 -17.08 -1.93
C THR A 36 7.94 -18.01 -1.08
N GLN A 37 9.13 -17.57 -0.71
CA GLN A 37 10.02 -18.36 0.15
C GLN A 37 9.53 -18.39 1.61
N SER A 38 8.69 -17.43 1.98
CA SER A 38 8.15 -17.21 3.32
C SER A 38 6.70 -16.73 3.27
N THR A 39 6.02 -16.79 4.43
CA THR A 39 4.69 -16.22 4.61
C THR A 39 4.73 -14.71 4.44
N PRO A 40 3.88 -14.09 3.60
CA PRO A 40 3.87 -12.65 3.41
C PRO A 40 3.51 -11.91 4.72
N LYS A 41 4.37 -10.97 5.14
CA LYS A 41 4.14 -10.08 6.30
C LYS A 41 3.99 -8.62 5.87
N VAL A 42 4.74 -8.21 4.85
CA VAL A 42 4.68 -6.86 4.26
C VAL A 42 4.43 -6.98 2.77
N LEU A 43 3.42 -6.27 2.26
CA LEU A 43 3.23 -6.03 0.83
C LEU A 43 3.60 -4.59 0.52
N ILE A 44 4.31 -4.39 -0.60
CA ILE A 44 4.55 -3.07 -1.17
C ILE A 44 3.86 -3.06 -2.54
N ALA A 45 2.93 -2.13 -2.74
CA ALA A 45 2.07 -2.12 -3.92
C ALA A 45 1.78 -0.69 -4.43
N PRO A 46 1.58 -0.50 -5.75
CA PRO A 46 1.28 0.80 -6.33
C PRO A 46 -0.18 1.24 -6.12
N HIS A 47 -0.43 2.55 -6.22
CA HIS A 47 -1.75 3.17 -6.06
C HIS A 47 -2.12 4.15 -7.19
N SER A 48 -1.56 3.96 -8.39
CA SER A 48 -2.03 4.73 -9.55
C SER A 48 -3.35 4.18 -10.08
N GLY A 49 -3.95 4.89 -11.04
CA GLY A 49 -5.18 4.42 -11.69
C GLY A 49 -5.03 2.97 -12.16
N PHE A 50 -6.07 2.16 -11.91
CA PHE A 50 -6.06 0.71 -12.10
C PHE A 50 -5.71 0.29 -13.52
N HIS A 51 -6.05 1.11 -14.52
CA HIS A 51 -5.63 0.93 -15.90
C HIS A 51 -4.10 0.75 -16.06
N TYR A 52 -3.29 1.48 -15.28
CA TYR A 52 -1.83 1.44 -15.38
C TYR A 52 -1.21 0.46 -14.38
N SER A 53 -1.65 0.48 -13.12
CA SER A 53 -0.95 -0.22 -12.03
C SER A 53 -1.71 -1.40 -11.42
N GLY A 54 -2.94 -1.67 -11.87
CA GLY A 54 -3.81 -2.69 -11.28
C GLY A 54 -3.22 -4.09 -11.31
N GLU A 55 -2.72 -4.53 -12.48
CA GLU A 55 -2.06 -5.84 -12.61
C GLU A 55 -0.80 -5.95 -11.75
N SER A 56 -0.02 -4.86 -11.64
CA SER A 56 1.14 -4.84 -10.76
C SER A 56 0.72 -5.03 -9.32
N ALA A 57 -0.24 -4.25 -8.82
CA ALA A 57 -0.75 -4.40 -7.46
C ALA A 57 -1.27 -5.81 -7.19
N ALA A 58 -2.02 -6.40 -8.12
CA ALA A 58 -2.54 -7.77 -8.01
C ALA A 58 -1.45 -8.82 -7.77
N ARG A 59 -0.24 -8.64 -8.32
CA ARG A 59 0.89 -9.55 -8.03
C ARG A 59 1.21 -9.62 -6.54
N ALA A 60 1.17 -8.50 -5.82
CA ALA A 60 1.42 -8.46 -4.39
C ALA A 60 0.32 -9.18 -3.62
N TYR A 61 -0.94 -8.87 -3.91
CA TYR A 61 -2.10 -9.43 -3.20
C TYR A 61 -2.31 -10.92 -3.48
N GLN A 62 -1.94 -11.41 -4.65
CA GLN A 62 -2.01 -12.84 -4.97
C GLN A 62 -1.15 -13.70 -4.02
N THR A 63 -0.08 -13.14 -3.44
CA THR A 63 0.74 -13.85 -2.45
C THR A 63 -0.03 -14.21 -1.17
N LEU A 64 -1.15 -13.53 -0.90
CA LEU A 64 -2.00 -13.77 0.27
C LEU A 64 -2.86 -15.04 0.13
N ASN A 65 -2.97 -15.64 -1.06
CA ASN A 65 -3.84 -16.80 -1.30
C ASN A 65 -3.53 -18.01 -0.38
N ALA A 66 -2.32 -18.10 0.17
CA ALA A 66 -1.94 -19.16 1.11
C ALA A 66 -2.35 -18.87 2.58
N VAL A 67 -2.75 -17.64 2.91
CA VAL A 67 -3.01 -17.18 4.28
C VAL A 67 -4.25 -16.28 4.40
N TYR A 68 -5.10 -16.24 3.37
CA TYR A 68 -6.20 -15.30 3.23
C TYR A 68 -7.23 -15.36 4.39
N ASP A 69 -7.40 -16.53 5.01
CA ASP A 69 -8.31 -16.82 6.12
C ASP A 69 -7.71 -16.50 7.51
N ARG A 70 -6.39 -16.32 7.56
CA ARG A 70 -5.62 -16.06 8.80
C ARG A 70 -5.47 -14.57 9.09
N ILE A 71 -5.38 -13.73 8.07
CA ILE A 71 -5.18 -12.29 8.24
C ILE A 71 -6.46 -11.64 8.75
N ARG A 72 -6.38 -10.99 9.92
CA ARG A 72 -7.48 -10.30 10.59
C ARG A 72 -7.23 -8.81 10.79
N ARG A 73 -5.97 -8.36 10.79
CA ARG A 73 -5.61 -6.94 10.87
C ARG A 73 -4.74 -6.55 9.68
N VAL A 74 -5.14 -5.50 8.97
CA VAL A 74 -4.36 -4.89 7.90
C VAL A 74 -3.91 -3.50 8.33
N ILE A 75 -2.59 -3.32 8.50
CA ILE A 75 -1.96 -2.03 8.76
C ILE A 75 -1.58 -1.43 7.42
N LEU A 76 -2.33 -0.42 6.99
CA LEU A 76 -2.22 0.15 5.65
C LEU A 76 -1.58 1.54 5.72
N LEU A 77 -0.39 1.66 5.15
CA LEU A 77 0.40 2.88 5.12
C LEU A 77 0.40 3.49 3.73
N GLY A 78 0.30 4.81 3.62
CA GLY A 78 0.37 5.51 2.34
C GLY A 78 0.80 6.96 2.52
N PRO A 79 1.33 7.61 1.47
CA PRO A 79 1.78 9.00 1.55
C PRO A 79 0.63 9.99 1.68
N ALA A 80 0.97 11.20 2.11
CA ALA A 80 0.17 12.41 1.94
C ALA A 80 0.49 13.09 0.59
N HIS A 81 -0.44 13.09 -0.37
CA HIS A 81 -0.23 13.74 -1.68
C HIS A 81 -0.75 15.17 -1.74
N ARG A 82 -1.77 15.49 -0.93
CA ARG A 82 -2.51 16.76 -1.04
C ARG A 82 -1.80 17.92 -0.34
N THR A 83 -1.16 17.62 0.77
CA THR A 83 -0.53 18.61 1.65
C THR A 83 0.71 17.97 2.28
N THR A 84 1.76 18.76 2.50
CA THR A 84 2.89 18.34 3.33
C THR A 84 2.43 18.25 4.78
N VAL A 85 2.73 17.13 5.42
CA VAL A 85 2.36 16.87 6.82
C VAL A 85 3.57 16.22 7.48
N ASP A 86 3.91 16.63 8.71
CA ASP A 86 5.06 16.11 9.46
C ASP A 86 4.61 15.15 10.58
N HIS A 87 3.52 14.43 10.33
CA HIS A 87 2.83 13.57 11.28
C HIS A 87 2.32 12.30 10.62
N LEU A 88 2.00 11.31 11.45
CA LEU A 88 1.10 10.23 11.08
C LEU A 88 -0.34 10.71 11.27
N VAL A 89 -1.19 10.49 10.26
CA VAL A 89 -2.56 10.98 10.29
C VAL A 89 -3.52 9.81 10.26
N LEU A 90 -4.44 9.79 11.22
CA LEU A 90 -5.54 8.82 11.32
C LEU A 90 -6.85 9.44 10.86
N PRO A 91 -7.80 8.62 10.41
CA PRO A 91 -9.16 9.10 10.15
C PRO A 91 -9.95 9.24 11.47
N GLU A 92 -10.97 10.10 11.44
CA GLU A 92 -12.04 10.15 12.44
C GLU A 92 -13.13 9.11 12.15
N ASP A 93 -13.17 8.57 10.92
CA ASP A 93 -14.16 7.61 10.45
C ASP A 93 -14.08 6.25 11.16
N ASP A 94 -15.23 5.55 11.24
CA ASP A 94 -15.30 4.20 11.79
C ASP A 94 -15.06 3.11 10.73
N VAL A 95 -15.32 3.41 9.46
CA VAL A 95 -15.19 2.47 8.33
C VAL A 95 -14.75 3.19 7.06
N PHE A 96 -14.09 2.46 6.15
CA PHE A 96 -13.82 2.91 4.79
C PHE A 96 -14.76 2.18 3.82
N ALA A 97 -15.37 2.91 2.89
CA ALA A 97 -16.26 2.34 1.89
C ALA A 97 -15.60 2.30 0.50
N THR A 98 -15.90 1.25 -0.25
CA THR A 98 -15.65 1.10 -1.69
C THR A 98 -16.92 0.60 -2.38
N PRO A 99 -16.97 0.50 -3.72
CA PRO A 99 -18.06 -0.18 -4.41
C PRO A 99 -18.22 -1.65 -4.03
N LEU A 100 -17.20 -2.32 -3.48
CA LEU A 100 -17.25 -3.72 -3.05
C LEU A 100 -17.80 -3.91 -1.63
N GLY A 101 -17.95 -2.82 -0.86
CA GLY A 101 -18.49 -2.87 0.49
C GLY A 101 -17.73 -1.98 1.47
N GLN A 102 -17.95 -2.22 2.76
CA GLN A 102 -17.33 -1.46 3.85
C GLN A 102 -16.25 -2.29 4.54
N VAL A 103 -15.16 -1.65 4.93
CA VAL A 103 -14.07 -2.22 5.71
C VAL A 103 -14.05 -1.55 7.08
N PRO A 104 -14.28 -2.29 8.18
CA PRO A 104 -14.27 -1.71 9.52
C PRO A 104 -12.85 -1.37 9.97
N LEU A 105 -12.69 -0.25 10.70
CA LEU A 105 -11.42 0.07 11.31
C LEU A 105 -11.22 -0.72 12.61
N ASP A 106 -9.97 -1.11 12.91
CA ASP A 106 -9.60 -1.64 14.21
C ASP A 106 -9.60 -0.50 15.24
N LYS A 107 -10.74 -0.33 15.93
CA LYS A 107 -10.92 0.74 16.91
C LYS A 107 -9.93 0.67 18.06
N THR A 108 -9.49 -0.52 18.44
CA THR A 108 -8.53 -0.69 19.54
C THR A 108 -7.18 -0.14 19.13
N ALA A 109 -6.68 -0.56 17.96
CA ALA A 109 -5.43 -0.08 17.39
C ALA A 109 -5.47 1.42 17.09
N VAL A 110 -6.53 1.91 16.43
CA VAL A 110 -6.69 3.34 16.09
C VAL A 110 -6.74 4.19 17.36
N ASN A 111 -7.49 3.79 18.39
CA ASN A 111 -7.53 4.55 19.65
C ASN A 111 -6.19 4.55 20.38
N TRP A 112 -5.43 3.45 20.30
CA TRP A 112 -4.08 3.39 20.83
C TRP A 112 -3.13 4.34 20.09
N LEU A 113 -3.19 4.36 18.75
CA LEU A 113 -2.39 5.26 17.91
C LEU A 113 -2.66 6.73 18.18
N ARG A 114 -3.93 7.12 18.40
CA ARG A 114 -4.32 8.51 18.73
C ARG A 114 -3.62 9.08 19.97
N ARG A 115 -3.09 8.22 20.84
CA ARG A 115 -2.37 8.62 22.06
C ARG A 115 -0.86 8.66 21.88
N GLN A 116 -0.34 8.24 20.73
CA GLN A 116 1.10 8.22 20.47
C GLN A 116 1.61 9.60 20.04
N PRO A 117 2.84 9.95 20.42
CA PRO A 117 3.48 11.17 19.93
C PRO A 117 3.66 11.12 18.41
N GLY A 118 3.51 12.26 17.75
CA GLY A 118 3.63 12.36 16.29
C GLY A 118 2.41 11.86 15.51
N VAL A 119 1.32 11.47 16.19
CA VAL A 119 0.06 11.05 15.57
C VAL A 119 -1.01 12.12 15.75
N ILE A 120 -1.69 12.48 14.66
CA ILE A 120 -2.85 13.38 14.65
C ILE A 120 -4.06 12.68 14.02
N THR A 121 -5.25 13.24 14.20
CA THR A 121 -6.47 12.81 13.50
C THR A 121 -6.98 13.96 12.66
N ASP A 122 -7.21 13.73 11.37
CA ASP A 122 -7.66 14.79 10.45
C ASP A 122 -8.36 14.20 9.21
N ASN A 123 -9.68 14.35 9.15
CA ASN A 123 -10.49 13.90 8.03
C ASN A 123 -10.33 14.77 6.77
N THR A 124 -9.89 16.02 6.89
CA THR A 124 -9.64 16.89 5.73
C THR A 124 -8.45 16.39 4.91
N LEU A 125 -7.53 15.65 5.54
CA LEU A 125 -6.41 14.97 4.89
C LEU A 125 -6.78 13.57 4.40
N HIS A 126 -7.58 12.81 5.17
CA HIS A 126 -8.00 11.46 4.80
C HIS A 126 -9.03 11.40 3.67
N ALA A 127 -10.02 12.28 3.68
CA ALA A 127 -11.12 12.24 2.73
C ALA A 127 -10.68 12.38 1.25
N PRO A 128 -9.77 13.30 0.87
CA PRO A 128 -9.34 13.45 -0.53
C PRO A 128 -8.11 12.60 -0.92
N GLU A 129 -7.50 11.89 0.03
CA GLU A 129 -6.31 11.06 -0.21
C GLU A 129 -6.72 9.72 -0.83
N HIS A 130 -6.00 9.30 -1.86
CA HIS A 130 -6.33 8.11 -2.65
C HIS A 130 -5.38 6.94 -2.36
N SER A 131 -4.17 7.19 -1.87
CA SER A 131 -3.13 6.17 -1.73
C SER A 131 -3.59 4.94 -0.94
N LEU A 132 -4.33 5.16 0.16
CA LEU A 132 -4.92 4.08 0.97
C LEU A 132 -6.11 3.43 0.27
N GLU A 133 -7.02 4.23 -0.28
CA GLU A 133 -8.24 3.75 -0.93
C GLU A 133 -7.96 2.79 -2.09
N MET A 134 -6.93 3.07 -2.89
CA MET A 134 -6.55 2.25 -4.04
C MET A 134 -6.12 0.82 -3.67
N GLN A 135 -5.82 0.55 -2.40
CA GLN A 135 -5.47 -0.79 -1.91
C GLN A 135 -6.71 -1.59 -1.48
N LEU A 136 -7.82 -0.92 -1.16
CA LEU A 136 -8.99 -1.58 -0.56
C LEU A 136 -9.71 -2.58 -1.48
N PRO A 137 -9.93 -2.31 -2.78
CA PRO A 137 -10.56 -3.30 -3.66
C PRO A 137 -9.77 -4.62 -3.71
N PHE A 138 -8.43 -4.55 -3.74
CA PHE A 138 -7.59 -5.75 -3.71
C PHE A 138 -7.69 -6.50 -2.39
N LEU A 139 -7.65 -5.79 -1.25
CA LEU A 139 -7.78 -6.38 0.07
C LEU A 139 -9.14 -7.07 0.25
N GLN A 140 -10.23 -6.44 -0.19
CA GLN A 140 -11.59 -6.98 -0.10
C GLN A 140 -11.82 -8.20 -0.99
N THR A 141 -11.04 -8.37 -2.07
CA THR A 141 -11.12 -9.56 -2.92
C THR A 141 -10.13 -10.66 -2.49
N ALA A 142 -8.97 -10.29 -1.93
CA ALA A 142 -7.91 -11.24 -1.56
C ALA A 142 -8.04 -11.81 -0.15
N LEU A 143 -8.83 -11.19 0.74
CA LEU A 143 -9.03 -11.60 2.14
C LEU A 143 -10.51 -11.85 2.43
N GLU A 144 -10.79 -12.55 3.54
CA GLU A 144 -12.12 -12.64 4.13
C GLU A 144 -12.42 -11.40 5.02
N ASP A 145 -12.85 -11.62 6.26
CA ASP A 145 -13.14 -10.57 7.22
C ASP A 145 -11.88 -10.05 7.92
N PHE A 146 -11.55 -8.78 7.70
CA PHE A 146 -10.43 -8.09 8.33
C PHE A 146 -10.80 -6.70 8.88
N PHE A 147 -10.00 -6.22 9.83
CA PHE A 147 -10.03 -4.85 10.32
C PHE A 147 -8.86 -4.04 9.74
N LEU A 148 -9.11 -2.77 9.45
CA LEU A 148 -8.13 -1.87 8.85
C LEU A 148 -7.55 -0.91 9.90
N VAL A 149 -6.24 -0.66 9.80
CA VAL A 149 -5.54 0.43 10.47
C VAL A 149 -4.93 1.33 9.39
N PRO A 150 -5.70 2.32 8.86
CA PRO A 150 -5.26 3.18 7.77
C PRO A 150 -4.47 4.38 8.33
N ILE A 151 -3.24 4.55 7.86
CA ILE A 151 -2.33 5.60 8.32
C ILE A 151 -1.79 6.34 7.10
N ILE A 152 -2.11 7.64 7.00
CA ILE A 152 -1.38 8.53 6.11
C ILE A 152 -0.05 8.87 6.81
N VAL A 153 1.05 8.61 6.12
CA VAL A 153 2.41 8.83 6.61
C VAL A 153 2.96 10.09 5.95
N GLY A 154 3.16 11.12 6.77
CA GLY A 154 3.81 12.36 6.39
C GLY A 154 5.34 12.25 6.30
N GLN A 155 6.04 13.38 6.41
CA GLN A 155 7.48 13.46 6.57
C GLN A 155 7.82 13.21 8.05
N VAL A 156 8.03 11.94 8.38
CA VAL A 156 8.37 11.50 9.74
C VAL A 156 9.63 10.65 9.72
N ASP A 157 10.24 10.50 10.89
CA ASP A 157 11.37 9.59 11.08
C ASP A 157 10.95 8.14 10.77
N PRO A 158 11.71 7.38 9.95
CA PRO A 158 11.47 5.96 9.73
C PRO A 158 11.36 5.14 11.01
N ASP A 159 12.09 5.48 12.07
CA ASP A 159 12.03 4.78 13.35
C ASP A 159 10.68 4.94 14.04
N LEU A 160 10.02 6.11 13.93
CA LEU A 160 8.67 6.31 14.46
C LEU A 160 7.67 5.36 13.80
N VAL A 161 7.75 5.21 12.47
CA VAL A 161 6.89 4.29 11.72
C VAL A 161 7.19 2.85 12.13
N ALA A 162 8.47 2.47 12.23
CA ALA A 162 8.88 1.12 12.61
C ALA A 162 8.43 0.75 14.04
N ASP A 163 8.53 1.68 15.00
CA ASP A 163 8.10 1.46 16.38
C ASP A 163 6.57 1.27 16.47
N ILE A 164 5.81 2.01 15.67
CA ILE A 164 4.36 1.82 15.57
C ILE A 164 4.02 0.48 14.92
N LEU A 165 4.71 0.08 13.86
CA LEU A 165 4.52 -1.23 13.25
C LEU A 165 4.80 -2.36 14.25
N ASP A 166 5.85 -2.24 15.05
CA ASP A 166 6.19 -3.20 16.10
C ASP A 166 5.07 -3.32 17.15
N ALA A 167 4.52 -2.19 17.61
CA ALA A 167 3.43 -2.18 18.58
C ALA A 167 2.08 -2.68 18.02
N LEU A 168 1.84 -2.51 16.72
CA LEU A 168 0.60 -2.94 16.07
C LEU A 168 0.62 -4.39 15.58
N TRP A 169 1.81 -4.97 15.40
CA TRP A 169 1.99 -6.32 14.91
C TRP A 169 1.56 -7.36 15.96
N LEU A 170 0.56 -8.17 15.64
CA LEU A 170 0.04 -9.22 16.53
C LEU A 170 0.51 -10.64 16.18
N GLY A 171 1.40 -10.77 15.19
CA GLY A 171 1.86 -12.05 14.67
C GLY A 171 1.24 -12.35 13.31
N ASP A 172 1.06 -13.63 13.01
CA ASP A 172 0.67 -14.11 11.68
C ASP A 172 -0.79 -13.77 11.27
N ASP A 173 -1.56 -13.11 12.13
CA ASP A 173 -2.89 -12.57 11.81
C ASP A 173 -2.83 -11.11 11.32
N SER A 174 -1.62 -10.52 11.28
CA SER A 174 -1.38 -9.15 10.87
C SER A 174 -0.74 -9.10 9.49
N LEU A 175 -1.12 -8.11 8.70
CA LEU A 175 -0.53 -7.79 7.40
C LEU A 175 -0.18 -6.31 7.36
N ILE A 176 1.03 -5.98 6.90
CA ILE A 176 1.42 -4.60 6.62
C ILE A 176 1.33 -4.38 5.12
N VAL A 177 0.69 -3.29 4.70
CA VAL A 177 0.63 -2.87 3.29
C VAL A 177 1.20 -1.47 3.17
N VAL A 178 2.22 -1.31 2.34
CA VAL A 178 2.83 -0.03 2.00
C VAL A 178 2.40 0.35 0.59
N SER A 179 1.60 1.41 0.50
CA SER A 179 1.08 1.97 -0.73
C SER A 179 2.06 3.00 -1.31
N THR A 180 2.73 2.69 -2.41
CA THR A 180 3.70 3.61 -3.03
C THR A 180 3.84 3.42 -4.55
N GLY A 181 3.90 4.52 -5.29
CA GLY A 181 4.46 4.55 -6.65
C GLY A 181 5.97 4.80 -6.60
N LEU A 182 6.69 4.45 -7.67
CA LEU A 182 8.13 4.67 -7.79
C LEU A 182 8.43 5.97 -8.54
N SER A 183 9.36 5.95 -9.50
CA SER A 183 9.75 7.12 -10.30
C SER A 183 8.55 7.80 -10.98
N ARG A 184 8.74 9.08 -11.34
CA ARG A 184 7.71 9.87 -12.04
C ARG A 184 8.36 10.93 -12.92
N LYS A 185 7.69 11.28 -14.02
CA LYS A 185 8.10 12.37 -14.92
C LYS A 185 9.50 12.17 -15.51
N LEU A 186 9.83 10.90 -15.80
CA LEU A 186 11.06 10.50 -16.47
C LEU A 186 10.73 9.86 -17.83
N THR A 187 11.71 9.80 -18.72
CA THR A 187 11.59 8.92 -19.89
C THR A 187 11.48 7.46 -19.43
N GLN A 188 10.95 6.58 -20.27
CA GLN A 188 10.83 5.15 -19.93
C GLN A 188 12.18 4.55 -19.54
N ALA A 189 13.25 4.82 -20.31
CA ALA A 189 14.58 4.29 -20.03
C ALA A 189 15.15 4.80 -18.70
N ASP A 190 14.98 6.10 -18.41
CA ASP A 190 15.45 6.68 -17.14
C ASP A 190 14.65 6.16 -15.93
N ALA A 191 13.34 5.98 -16.11
CA ALA A 191 12.47 5.39 -15.11
C ALA A 191 12.87 3.94 -14.80
N GLU A 192 13.03 3.09 -15.82
CA GLU A 192 13.47 1.70 -15.66
C GLU A 192 14.82 1.61 -14.92
N ALA A 193 15.79 2.46 -15.29
CA ALA A 193 17.09 2.50 -14.64
C ALA A 193 17.02 2.96 -13.18
N GLN A 194 16.19 3.97 -12.87
CA GLN A 194 15.99 4.44 -11.51
C GLN A 194 15.22 3.42 -10.66
N ASP A 195 14.12 2.90 -11.19
CA ASP A 195 13.24 1.97 -10.48
C ASP A 195 13.93 0.64 -10.21
N ARG A 196 14.83 0.18 -11.09
CA ARG A 196 15.70 -0.97 -10.81
C ARG A 196 16.57 -0.73 -9.58
N ARG A 197 17.24 0.43 -9.50
CA ARG A 197 18.04 0.80 -8.31
C ARG A 197 17.19 0.91 -7.06
N THR A 198 16.01 1.54 -7.15
CA THR A 198 15.06 1.63 -6.04
C THR A 198 14.64 0.24 -5.56
N ALA A 199 14.33 -0.66 -6.49
CA ALA A 199 13.92 -2.03 -6.20
C ALA A 199 15.05 -2.84 -5.54
N ASP A 200 16.30 -2.69 -6.00
CA ASP A 200 17.45 -3.35 -5.38
C ASP A 200 17.63 -2.89 -3.93
N ARG A 201 17.47 -1.59 -3.65
CA ARG A 201 17.49 -1.03 -2.29
C ARG A 201 16.36 -1.56 -1.40
N ILE A 202 15.16 -1.74 -1.96
CA ILE A 202 14.03 -2.37 -1.25
C ILE A 202 14.39 -3.82 -0.87
N LEU A 203 15.00 -4.59 -1.78
CA LEU A 203 15.39 -5.97 -1.52
C LEU A 203 16.53 -6.09 -0.50
N GLU A 204 17.41 -5.08 -0.42
CA GLU A 204 18.44 -4.92 0.61
C GLU A 204 17.90 -4.32 1.93
N LEU A 205 16.59 -4.05 1.99
CA LEU A 205 15.90 -3.41 3.10
C LEU A 205 16.46 -2.03 3.49
N ASP A 206 17.04 -1.27 2.56
CA ASP A 206 17.62 0.06 2.79
C ASP A 206 16.54 1.14 3.05
N PRO A 207 16.43 1.71 4.26
CA PRO A 207 15.39 2.66 4.65
C PRO A 207 15.80 4.11 4.39
N SER A 208 16.68 4.36 3.42
CA SER A 208 17.13 5.71 3.06
C SER A 208 16.64 6.16 1.69
N LEU A 209 15.49 5.63 1.24
CA LEU A 209 14.85 6.03 -0.01
C LEU A 209 14.36 7.47 0.09
N SER A 210 14.35 8.16 -1.05
CA SER A 210 13.91 9.54 -1.18
C SER A 210 12.57 9.67 -1.91
N TYR A 211 11.97 10.86 -1.82
CA TYR A 211 10.71 11.17 -2.53
C TYR A 211 10.79 11.01 -4.06
N THR A 212 11.98 11.17 -4.66
CA THR A 212 12.15 10.97 -6.11
C THR A 212 12.11 9.50 -6.50
N GLU A 213 12.47 8.61 -5.59
CA GLU A 213 12.50 7.16 -5.79
C GLU A 213 11.15 6.51 -5.52
N ALA A 214 10.43 6.99 -4.49
CA ALA A 214 9.12 6.49 -4.12
C ALA A 214 8.26 7.61 -3.53
N CYS A 215 7.00 7.77 -3.97
CA CYS A 215 6.14 8.80 -3.38
C CYS A 215 5.77 8.50 -1.92
N GLY A 216 5.71 7.22 -1.55
CA GLY A 216 5.51 6.72 -0.19
C GLY A 216 6.80 6.46 0.59
N TYR A 217 7.92 7.12 0.23
CA TYR A 217 9.24 6.83 0.81
C TYR A 217 9.27 6.83 2.34
N SER A 218 8.57 7.73 3.03
CA SER A 218 8.54 7.75 4.51
C SER A 218 7.93 6.47 5.09
N ALA A 219 6.78 6.04 4.55
CA ALA A 219 6.12 4.80 4.94
C ALA A 219 6.98 3.58 4.61
N LEU A 220 7.56 3.59 3.40
CA LEU A 220 8.41 2.52 2.91
C LEU A 220 9.67 2.38 3.76
N ASN A 221 10.39 3.47 4.03
CA ASN A 221 11.57 3.46 4.88
C ASN A 221 11.26 2.93 6.28
N GLY A 222 10.13 3.32 6.87
CA GLY A 222 9.67 2.78 8.14
C GLY A 222 9.40 1.27 8.11
N ALA A 223 8.72 0.79 7.06
CA ALA A 223 8.47 -0.63 6.87
C ALA A 223 9.75 -1.43 6.59
N LEU A 224 10.72 -0.88 5.86
CA LEU A 224 12.02 -1.52 5.61
C LEU A 224 12.86 -1.58 6.89
N THR A 225 12.85 -0.51 7.70
CA THR A 225 13.47 -0.52 9.04
C THR A 225 12.85 -1.60 9.90
N TRP A 226 11.52 -1.68 9.97
CA TRP A 226 10.82 -2.72 10.72
C TRP A 226 11.16 -4.12 10.19
N ALA A 227 11.07 -4.35 8.87
CA ALA A 227 11.38 -5.63 8.25
C ALA A 227 12.81 -6.10 8.55
N ARG A 228 13.77 -5.16 8.56
CA ARG A 228 15.16 -5.46 8.95
C ARG A 228 15.26 -5.89 10.41
N ARG A 229 14.56 -5.21 11.33
CA ARG A 229 14.52 -5.58 12.77
C ARG A 229 13.94 -6.98 12.96
N GLN A 230 12.98 -7.38 12.12
CA GLN A 230 12.36 -8.71 12.14
C GLN A 230 13.13 -9.79 11.35
N GLY A 231 14.23 -9.42 10.68
CA GLY A 231 15.02 -10.36 9.88
C GLY A 231 14.30 -10.92 8.65
N LEU A 232 13.40 -10.13 8.04
CA LEU A 232 12.65 -10.56 6.86
C LEU A 232 13.52 -10.53 5.60
N HIS A 233 13.07 -11.21 4.56
CA HIS A 233 13.68 -11.13 3.23
C HIS A 233 12.67 -10.63 2.20
N GLY A 234 13.15 -9.83 1.26
CA GLY A 234 12.33 -9.28 0.18
C GLY A 234 12.37 -10.11 -1.09
N GLN A 235 11.24 -10.12 -1.80
CA GLN A 235 11.11 -10.69 -3.13
C GLN A 235 10.41 -9.71 -4.07
N GLU A 236 10.99 -9.50 -5.24
CA GLU A 236 10.36 -8.74 -6.31
C GLU A 236 9.36 -9.60 -7.09
N LEU A 237 8.13 -9.10 -7.17
CA LEU A 237 7.05 -9.74 -7.89
C LEU A 237 6.93 -9.17 -9.29
N GLN A 238 6.98 -7.84 -9.41
CA GLN A 238 6.93 -7.14 -10.69
C GLN A 238 7.53 -5.73 -10.59
N LEU A 239 8.13 -5.29 -11.69
CA LEU A 239 8.58 -3.92 -11.93
C LEU A 239 8.11 -3.50 -13.33
N THR A 240 7.33 -2.43 -13.45
CA THR A 240 6.78 -1.92 -14.71
C THR A 240 6.66 -0.40 -14.69
N THR A 241 6.33 0.19 -15.83
CA THR A 241 6.01 1.62 -15.96
C THR A 241 4.63 1.82 -16.57
N SER A 242 4.12 3.06 -16.53
CA SER A 242 2.88 3.42 -17.24
C SER A 242 2.97 3.23 -18.76
N ALA A 243 4.17 3.23 -19.34
CA ALA A 243 4.34 2.99 -20.78
C ALA A 243 3.99 1.55 -21.18
N ASP A 244 4.17 0.57 -20.29
CA ASP A 244 3.80 -0.84 -20.52
C ASP A 244 2.28 -1.02 -20.72
N ARG A 245 1.49 0.00 -20.38
CA ARG A 245 0.04 0.08 -20.58
C ARG A 245 -0.37 1.21 -21.52
N GLY A 246 0.51 1.62 -22.42
CA GLY A 246 0.22 2.63 -23.44
C GLY A 246 0.30 4.08 -22.96
N GLY A 247 0.91 4.32 -21.80
CA GLY A 247 1.24 5.67 -21.34
C GLY A 247 2.35 6.32 -22.18
N ASN A 248 2.51 7.65 -22.05
CA ASN A 248 3.54 8.41 -22.77
C ASN A 248 4.96 8.03 -22.31
N GLN A 249 5.77 7.51 -23.23
CA GLN A 249 7.15 7.07 -22.96
C GLN A 249 8.11 8.21 -22.57
N ASP A 250 7.79 9.47 -22.89
CA ASP A 250 8.63 10.63 -22.53
C ASP A 250 8.38 11.13 -21.10
N SER A 251 7.34 10.63 -20.43
CA SER A 251 6.99 11.01 -19.06
C SER A 251 6.16 9.90 -18.41
N VAL A 252 6.84 8.88 -17.91
CA VAL A 252 6.21 7.73 -17.26
C VAL A 252 6.14 7.87 -15.74
N ARG A 253 5.38 6.95 -15.15
CA ARG A 253 5.42 6.61 -13.73
C ARG A 253 5.86 5.16 -13.56
N GLY A 254 6.74 4.92 -12.60
CA GLY A 254 7.19 3.59 -12.19
C GLY A 254 6.25 2.90 -11.20
N PHE A 255 6.16 1.59 -11.33
CA PHE A 255 5.39 0.71 -10.45
C PHE A 255 6.25 -0.49 -10.05
N GLY A 256 6.23 -0.80 -8.75
CA GLY A 256 6.87 -2.00 -8.23
C GLY A 256 5.95 -2.70 -7.25
N SER A 257 6.00 -4.03 -7.28
CA SER A 257 5.27 -4.89 -6.37
C SER A 257 6.24 -5.85 -5.70
N PHE A 258 6.23 -5.86 -4.37
CA PHE A 258 7.17 -6.62 -3.55
C PHE A 258 6.44 -7.28 -2.39
N VAL A 259 7.03 -8.36 -1.90
CA VAL A 259 6.61 -9.05 -0.68
C VAL A 259 7.83 -9.23 0.23
N LEU A 260 7.65 -8.98 1.52
CA LEU A 260 8.64 -9.28 2.56
C LEU A 260 8.03 -10.28 3.55
N GLY A 261 8.78 -11.33 3.91
CA GLY A 261 8.32 -12.37 4.82
C GLY A 261 9.44 -13.11 5.53
#